data_AF-A0A1E5VQ46-F1
#
_entry.id   AF-A0A1E5VQ46-F1
#
_cell.length_a   1.000
_cell.length_b   1.000
_cell.length_c   1.000
_cell.angle_alpha   90.00
_cell.angle_beta   90.00
_cell.angle_gamma   90.00
#
_symmetry.space_group_name_H-M   'P 1'
#
loop_
_entity.id
_entity.type
_entity.pdbx_description
1 polymer ?
#
loop_
_entity_poly.entity_id
_entity_poly.type
_entity_poly.pdbx_seq_one_letter_code
_entity_poly.pdbx_strand_id
1 'polypeptide(L)'
;MDTLQVFSVKMAEIHGGLQWSLLVFGTVALRDSVDHNRNVIFDHDRDNYQTLTEKQDPCLVLTGPVHGVVLCGCVVLQVSLNVRGTTESEDKEISLLAIQFRSDSMPSNSILINKHYSSRLTTLEFALDHIVYSVEATISVEIIHGWWPDGFHGHFAARTARIDKEVVLLDSRGEGCLLLGTVAEDEKK
;
A
#
# COMPACT_ATOMS: atom_id res chain seq x y z
N MET A 1 1.93 -2.66 -20.65
CA MET A 1 0.54 -2.38 -20.22
C MET A 1 0.60 -1.34 -19.12
N ASP A 2 -0.41 -0.51 -18.91
CA ASP A 2 -0.35 0.47 -17.82
C ASP A 2 -0.76 -0.18 -16.50
N THR A 3 -0.06 0.14 -15.42
CA THR A 3 -0.34 -0.38 -14.07
C THR A 3 -0.45 0.74 -13.06
N LEU A 4 -1.10 0.43 -11.93
CA LEU A 4 -1.25 1.31 -10.78
C LEU A 4 -0.48 0.74 -9.60
N GLN A 5 0.58 1.41 -9.17
CA GLN A 5 1.32 1.07 -7.96
C GLN A 5 0.83 1.92 -6.79
N VAL A 6 0.57 1.30 -5.64
CA VAL A 6 0.30 2.03 -4.38
C VAL A 6 1.61 2.20 -3.63
N PHE A 7 1.97 3.45 -3.35
CA PHE A 7 3.17 3.78 -2.56
C PHE A 7 2.86 3.93 -1.08
N SER A 8 1.77 4.62 -0.75
CA SER A 8 1.38 4.83 0.63
C SER A 8 -0.11 5.06 0.76
N VAL A 9 -0.67 4.58 1.87
CA VAL A 9 -1.99 4.96 2.35
C VAL A 9 -1.80 5.64 3.70
N LYS A 10 -1.99 6.95 3.72
CA LYS A 10 -1.74 7.79 4.89
C LYS A 10 -3.06 8.26 5.49
N MET A 11 -3.13 8.25 6.82
CA MET A 11 -4.19 8.91 7.54
C MET A 11 -3.90 10.42 7.60
N ALA A 12 -4.49 11.16 6.67
CA ALA A 12 -4.22 12.59 6.50
C ALA A 12 -4.98 13.44 7.52
N GLU A 13 -6.23 13.09 7.80
CA GLU A 13 -7.07 13.81 8.76
C GLU A 13 -7.93 12.85 9.56
N ILE A 14 -8.24 13.23 10.80
CA ILE A 14 -9.17 12.55 11.69
C ILE A 14 -10.25 13.54 12.15
N HIS A 15 -11.48 13.07 12.24
CA HIS A 15 -12.69 13.87 12.50
C HIS A 15 -13.52 13.25 13.62
N GLY A 16 -14.59 13.93 14.03
CA GLY A 16 -15.60 13.35 14.93
C GLY A 16 -15.07 12.95 16.31
N GLY A 17 -14.13 13.74 16.84
CA GLY A 17 -13.58 13.60 18.20
C GLY A 17 -12.55 12.49 18.36
N LEU A 18 -12.14 11.81 17.28
CA LEU A 18 -11.02 10.87 17.32
C LEU A 18 -9.75 11.57 17.82
N GLN A 19 -8.96 10.86 18.60
CA GLN A 19 -7.69 11.34 19.14
C GLN A 19 -6.57 10.38 18.74
N TRP A 20 -5.41 10.95 18.42
CA TRP A 20 -4.19 10.18 18.28
C TRP A 20 -3.74 9.65 19.65
N SER A 21 -3.17 8.45 19.76
CA SER A 21 -2.81 7.48 18.71
C SER A 21 -3.97 6.55 18.36
N LEU A 22 -3.98 5.99 17.16
CA LEU A 22 -5.06 5.11 16.68
C LEU A 22 -4.58 3.67 16.58
N LEU A 23 -5.32 2.74 17.20
CA LEU A 23 -5.11 1.30 17.08
C LEU A 23 -5.95 0.80 15.89
N VAL A 24 -5.40 0.88 14.68
CA VAL A 24 -6.11 0.65 13.42
C VAL A 24 -6.05 -0.80 12.99
N PHE A 25 -7.19 -1.35 12.59
CA PHE A 25 -7.30 -2.66 11.97
C PHE A 25 -8.33 -2.64 10.83
N GLY A 26 -8.33 -3.67 10.01
CA GLY A 26 -9.20 -3.83 8.84
C GLY A 26 -8.40 -4.14 7.58
N THR A 27 -8.97 -3.82 6.42
CA THR A 27 -8.41 -4.19 5.13
C THR A 27 -8.41 -3.03 4.13
N VAL A 28 -7.32 -2.89 3.38
CA VAL A 28 -7.25 -2.10 2.15
C VAL A 28 -6.92 -3.01 0.99
N ALA A 29 -7.66 -2.91 -0.10
CA ALA A 29 -7.45 -3.71 -1.29
C ALA A 29 -7.77 -2.96 -2.58
N LEU A 30 -7.20 -3.45 -3.67
CA LEU A 30 -7.48 -3.00 -5.03
C LEU A 30 -8.15 -4.11 -5.82
N ARG A 31 -8.97 -3.74 -6.80
CA ARG A 31 -9.47 -4.65 -7.84
C ARG A 31 -9.29 -3.99 -9.18
N ASP A 32 -8.52 -4.61 -10.06
CA ASP A 32 -8.49 -4.17 -11.45
C ASP A 32 -9.67 -4.74 -12.24
N SER A 33 -9.68 -4.40 -13.53
CA SER A 33 -10.71 -4.82 -14.47
C SER A 33 -10.41 -6.14 -15.17
N VAL A 34 -9.25 -6.75 -14.92
CA VAL A 34 -8.80 -7.95 -15.63
C VAL A 34 -9.42 -9.18 -15.02
N ASP A 35 -9.24 -9.38 -13.71
CA ASP A 35 -9.75 -10.57 -13.00
C ASP A 35 -10.74 -10.22 -11.89
N HIS A 36 -10.87 -8.93 -11.54
CA HIS A 36 -11.67 -8.43 -10.42
C HIS A 36 -11.33 -9.05 -9.06
N ASN A 37 -10.21 -9.76 -8.95
CA ASN A 37 -9.72 -10.34 -7.73
C ASN A 37 -9.27 -9.24 -6.77
N ARG A 38 -9.42 -9.54 -5.48
CA ARG A 38 -9.07 -8.60 -4.43
C ARG A 38 -7.57 -8.70 -4.17
N ASN A 39 -6.82 -7.70 -4.62
CA ASN A 39 -5.41 -7.56 -4.32
C ASN A 39 -5.26 -6.79 -3.01
N VAL A 40 -5.09 -7.51 -1.91
CA VAL A 40 -5.03 -6.96 -0.55
C VAL A 40 -3.64 -6.39 -0.29
N ILE A 41 -3.59 -5.13 0.15
CA ILE A 41 -2.34 -4.39 0.42
C ILE A 41 -2.21 -3.93 1.88
N PHE A 42 -3.22 -4.19 2.70
CA PHE A 42 -3.19 -4.00 4.15
C PHE A 42 -4.23 -4.94 4.72
N ASP A 43 -3.84 -5.79 5.67
CA ASP A 43 -4.76 -6.73 6.32
C ASP A 43 -4.33 -6.96 7.76
N HIS A 44 -5.11 -6.39 8.67
CA HIS A 44 -4.89 -6.50 10.10
C HIS A 44 -6.23 -6.83 10.74
N ASP A 45 -6.28 -7.89 11.52
CA ASP A 45 -7.44 -8.19 12.35
C ASP A 45 -7.40 -7.38 13.65
N ARG A 46 -8.44 -7.54 14.47
CA ARG A 46 -8.59 -6.79 15.71
C ARG A 46 -7.46 -7.06 16.71
N ASP A 47 -6.88 -8.26 16.70
CA ASP A 47 -5.85 -8.68 17.65
C ASP A 47 -4.43 -8.36 17.16
N ASN A 48 -4.25 -8.23 15.86
CA ASN A 48 -3.04 -7.76 15.20
C ASN A 48 -3.27 -6.37 14.58
N TYR A 49 -3.58 -5.34 15.39
CA TYR A 49 -3.76 -3.97 14.89
C TYR A 49 -2.42 -3.24 14.67
N GLN A 50 -2.41 -2.21 13.83
CA GLN A 50 -1.30 -1.26 13.70
C GLN A 50 -1.57 -0.01 14.56
N THR A 51 -0.54 0.50 15.26
CA THR A 51 -0.65 1.78 15.98
C THR A 51 -0.18 2.93 15.09
N LEU A 52 -1.08 3.85 14.75
CA LEU A 52 -0.75 5.06 14.00
C LEU A 52 -0.61 6.27 14.92
N THR A 53 0.36 7.13 14.62
CA THR A 53 0.62 8.38 15.36
C THR A 53 0.71 9.57 14.41
N GLU A 54 0.27 10.74 14.85
CA GLU A 54 0.22 11.93 13.99
C GLU A 54 1.59 12.34 13.43
N LYS A 55 2.64 12.28 14.26
CA LYS A 55 3.95 12.88 13.96
C LYS A 55 5.00 11.90 13.45
N GLN A 56 4.92 10.63 13.83
CA GLN A 56 5.99 9.66 13.56
C GLN A 56 5.56 8.64 12.51
N ASP A 57 4.34 8.13 12.61
CA ASP A 57 3.86 7.07 11.73
C ASP A 57 2.35 7.18 11.43
N PRO A 58 1.95 8.09 10.53
CA PRO A 58 0.55 8.22 10.11
C PRO A 58 0.19 7.28 8.95
N CYS A 59 1.11 6.42 8.50
CA CYS A 59 0.95 5.60 7.31
C CYS A 59 0.62 4.15 7.66
N LEU A 60 -0.28 3.53 6.91
CA LEU A 60 -0.48 2.09 7.01
C LEU A 60 0.78 1.36 6.51
N VAL A 61 1.23 0.35 7.25
CA VAL A 61 2.27 -0.57 6.75
C VAL A 61 1.64 -1.47 5.72
N LEU A 62 1.89 -1.17 4.45
CA LEU A 62 1.30 -1.93 3.35
C LEU A 62 2.03 -3.26 3.17
N THR A 63 1.26 -4.32 2.96
CA THR A 63 1.78 -5.53 2.33
C THR A 63 1.87 -5.25 0.83
N GLY A 64 3.00 -5.60 0.20
CA GLY A 64 3.13 -5.49 -1.25
C GLY A 64 1.95 -6.18 -1.96
N PRO A 65 1.49 -5.66 -3.10
CA PRO A 65 0.40 -6.30 -3.83
C PRO A 65 0.83 -7.71 -4.28
N VAL A 66 -0.10 -8.67 -4.26
CA VAL A 66 0.17 -10.07 -4.63
C VAL A 66 0.54 -10.19 -6.11
N HIS A 67 0.02 -9.29 -6.95
CA HIS A 67 0.30 -9.16 -8.37
C HIS A 67 0.23 -7.69 -8.80
N GLY A 68 0.71 -7.35 -10.00
CA GLY A 68 0.53 -6.01 -10.55
C GLY A 68 -0.96 -5.64 -10.68
N VAL A 69 -1.31 -4.39 -10.38
CA VAL A 69 -2.69 -3.88 -10.56
C VAL A 69 -2.78 -3.22 -11.92
N VAL A 70 -3.56 -3.82 -12.82
CA VAL A 70 -3.68 -3.32 -14.20
C VAL A 70 -4.58 -2.10 -14.26
N LEU A 71 -4.10 -1.02 -14.90
CA LEU A 71 -4.85 0.21 -15.07
C LEU A 71 -5.60 0.25 -16.42
N CYS A 72 -6.47 -0.74 -16.65
CA CYS A 72 -7.33 -0.79 -17.84
C CYS A 72 -8.73 -0.28 -17.48
N GLY A 73 -9.03 0.99 -17.77
CA GLY A 73 -10.32 1.60 -17.44
C GLY A 73 -10.38 2.14 -16.01
N CYS A 74 -10.81 1.33 -15.03
CA CYS A 74 -10.85 1.74 -13.63
C CYS A 74 -10.34 0.67 -12.68
N VAL A 75 -9.72 1.11 -11.58
CA VAL A 75 -9.33 0.27 -10.45
C VAL A 75 -10.26 0.60 -9.28
N VAL A 76 -10.86 -0.40 -8.65
CA VAL A 76 -11.69 -0.19 -7.46
C VAL A 76 -10.82 -0.25 -6.22
N LEU A 77 -10.74 0.86 -5.49
CA LEU A 77 -10.13 0.96 -4.17
C LEU A 77 -11.17 0.59 -3.11
N GLN A 78 -10.92 -0.50 -2.37
CA GLN A 78 -11.76 -0.97 -1.28
C GLN A 78 -11.07 -0.75 0.05
N VAL A 79 -11.70 0.01 0.93
CA VAL A 79 -11.20 0.33 2.27
C VAL A 79 -12.26 -0.02 3.29
N SER A 80 -11.89 -0.79 4.30
CA SER A 80 -12.67 -0.99 5.51
C SER A 80 -11.72 -0.94 6.69
N LEU A 81 -11.74 0.14 7.46
CA LEU A 81 -10.84 0.37 8.59
C LEU A 81 -11.64 0.73 9.83
N ASN A 82 -11.17 0.20 10.95
CA ASN A 82 -11.71 0.40 12.28
C ASN A 82 -10.61 0.84 13.23
N VAL A 83 -11.00 1.51 14.31
CA VAL A 83 -10.15 1.75 15.48
C VAL A 83 -10.62 0.85 16.61
N ARG A 84 -9.67 0.15 17.23
CA ARG A 84 -9.92 -0.77 18.34
C ARG A 84 -10.31 0.00 19.60
N GLY A 85 -11.46 -0.35 20.16
CA GLY A 85 -11.90 0.04 21.50
C GLY A 85 -11.41 -0.93 22.57
N THR A 86 -11.75 -0.68 23.84
CA THR A 86 -11.36 -1.62 24.91
C THR A 86 -12.07 -2.96 24.75
N THR A 87 -13.30 -2.92 24.21
CA THR A 87 -14.13 -4.07 23.85
C THR A 87 -14.56 -3.99 22.39
N GLU A 88 -15.02 -5.10 21.80
CA GLU A 88 -15.52 -5.12 20.41
C GLU A 88 -16.69 -4.16 20.19
N SER A 89 -17.56 -3.97 21.20
CA SER A 89 -18.68 -3.02 21.14
C SER A 89 -18.24 -1.56 21.10
N GLU A 90 -17.00 -1.27 21.49
CA GLU A 90 -16.41 0.07 21.44
C GLU A 90 -15.58 0.31 20.18
N ASP A 91 -15.38 -0.70 19.34
CA ASP A 91 -14.67 -0.54 18.08
C ASP A 91 -15.44 0.44 17.18
N LYS A 92 -14.69 1.30 16.48
CA LYS A 92 -15.27 2.39 15.70
C LYS A 92 -14.87 2.24 14.24
N GLU A 93 -15.85 2.09 13.36
CA GLU A 93 -15.63 2.18 11.91
C GLU A 93 -15.22 3.61 11.55
N ILE A 94 -13.99 3.77 11.05
CA ILE A 94 -13.41 5.06 10.70
C ILE A 94 -13.41 5.33 9.20
N SER A 95 -13.27 4.29 8.38
CA SER A 95 -13.33 4.37 6.92
C SER A 95 -14.04 3.16 6.32
N LEU A 96 -15.04 3.42 5.49
CA LEU A 96 -15.67 2.43 4.63
C LEU A 96 -15.85 3.03 3.24
N LEU A 97 -15.03 2.60 2.28
CA LEU A 97 -14.96 3.16 0.93
C LEU A 97 -14.91 2.05 -0.13
N ALA A 98 -15.61 2.26 -1.24
CA ALA A 98 -15.48 1.49 -2.48
C ALA A 98 -15.49 2.48 -3.65
N ILE A 99 -14.31 2.91 -4.10
CA ILE A 99 -14.15 4.05 -5.01
C ILE A 99 -13.50 3.59 -6.31
N GLN A 100 -14.02 4.04 -7.45
CA GLN A 100 -13.34 3.86 -8.73
C GLN A 100 -12.25 4.91 -8.88
N PHE A 101 -11.01 4.46 -8.92
CA PHE A 101 -9.90 5.23 -9.42
C PHE A 101 -9.82 5.11 -10.94
N ARG A 102 -9.66 6.25 -11.61
CA ARG A 102 -9.36 6.36 -13.04
C ARG A 102 -8.21 7.35 -13.18
N SER A 103 -7.31 7.08 -14.11
CA SER A 103 -6.35 8.12 -14.48
C SER A 103 -7.09 9.19 -15.28
N ASP A 104 -7.00 10.44 -14.83
CA ASP A 104 -7.67 11.59 -15.46
C ASP A 104 -7.05 11.93 -16.83
N SER A 105 -5.92 11.32 -17.17
CA SER A 105 -5.20 11.49 -18.43
C SER A 105 -4.59 10.16 -18.89
N MET A 106 -4.24 10.06 -20.17
CA MET A 106 -3.33 9.03 -20.69
C MET A 106 -1.95 9.66 -20.79
N PRO A 107 -1.17 9.69 -19.70
CA PRO A 107 0.09 10.39 -19.69
C PRO A 107 1.07 9.65 -20.61
N SER A 108 1.94 10.41 -21.29
CA SER A 108 2.99 9.80 -22.12
C SER A 108 4.15 9.22 -21.30
N ASN A 109 4.20 9.55 -20.00
CA ASN A 109 5.21 9.14 -19.05
C ASN A 109 4.55 8.77 -17.71
N SER A 110 5.18 7.91 -16.92
CA SER A 110 4.69 7.57 -15.58
C SER A 110 4.59 8.79 -14.67
N ILE A 111 3.56 8.84 -13.83
CA ILE A 111 3.26 9.98 -12.95
C ILE A 111 2.85 9.56 -11.55
N LEU A 112 3.33 10.31 -10.56
CA LEU A 112 2.86 10.23 -9.19
C LEU A 112 1.56 11.04 -9.03
N ILE A 113 0.54 10.40 -8.46
CA ILE A 113 -0.80 10.93 -8.26
C ILE A 113 -1.14 10.82 -6.76
N ASN A 114 -1.45 11.95 -6.12
CA ASN A 114 -1.98 11.96 -4.76
C ASN A 114 -3.50 12.15 -4.81
N LYS A 115 -4.26 11.23 -4.22
CA LYS A 115 -5.73 11.33 -4.11
C LYS A 115 -6.14 11.31 -2.65
N HIS A 116 -7.10 12.16 -2.32
CA HIS A 116 -7.66 12.25 -0.96
C HIS A 116 -9.08 11.70 -0.98
N TYR A 117 -9.36 10.77 -0.08
CA TYR A 117 -10.67 10.16 0.07
C TYR A 117 -11.14 10.32 1.51
N SER A 118 -12.07 11.25 1.70
CA SER A 118 -12.76 11.42 2.98
C SER A 118 -13.81 10.33 3.16
N SER A 119 -13.84 9.74 4.34
CA SER A 119 -14.86 8.81 4.79
C SER A 119 -15.48 9.32 6.09
N ARG A 120 -16.16 8.44 6.84
CA ARG A 120 -16.95 8.78 8.02
C ARG A 120 -16.21 9.66 9.02
N LEU A 121 -15.00 9.25 9.41
CA LEU A 121 -14.25 9.90 10.49
C LEU A 121 -12.80 10.22 10.12
N THR A 122 -12.37 9.89 8.90
CA THR A 122 -10.99 10.10 8.47
C THR A 122 -10.92 10.49 7.01
N THR A 123 -9.87 11.23 6.65
CA THR A 123 -9.44 11.43 5.27
C THR A 123 -8.19 10.59 5.02
N LEU A 124 -8.24 9.71 4.02
CA LEU A 124 -7.08 8.93 3.58
C LEU A 124 -6.43 9.61 2.38
N GLU A 125 -5.11 9.79 2.44
CA GLU A 125 -4.29 10.21 1.30
C GLU A 125 -3.62 8.97 0.69
N PHE A 126 -3.93 8.69 -0.56
CA PHE A 126 -3.29 7.68 -1.37
C PHE A 126 -2.23 8.33 -2.24
N ALA A 127 -0.98 7.87 -2.12
CA ALA A 127 0.05 8.14 -3.10
C ALA A 127 0.11 6.96 -4.07
N LEU A 128 -0.25 7.22 -5.32
CA LEU A 128 -0.40 6.25 -6.39
C LEU A 128 0.58 6.58 -7.51
N ASP A 129 1.08 5.59 -8.21
CA ASP A 129 1.90 5.77 -9.40
C ASP A 129 1.22 5.09 -10.59
N HIS A 130 0.94 5.89 -11.62
CA HIS A 130 0.48 5.40 -12.92
C HIS A 130 1.72 5.13 -13.75
N ILE A 131 2.07 3.85 -13.88
CA ILE A 131 3.24 3.40 -14.63
C ILE A 131 2.80 3.04 -16.05
N VAL A 132 3.29 3.78 -17.04
CA VAL A 132 2.97 3.58 -18.46
C VAL A 132 3.89 2.50 -19.02
N TYR A 133 3.40 1.65 -19.93
CA TYR A 133 4.20 0.58 -20.57
C TYR A 133 4.94 -0.35 -19.58
N SER A 134 4.33 -0.59 -18.43
CA SER A 134 4.93 -1.45 -17.42
C SER A 134 5.06 -2.91 -17.85
N VAL A 135 6.09 -3.56 -17.29
CA VAL A 135 6.34 -5.00 -17.30
C VAL A 135 6.33 -5.54 -15.87
N GLU A 136 5.89 -6.78 -15.70
CA GLU A 136 5.95 -7.48 -14.42
C GLU A 136 7.32 -8.15 -14.26
N ALA A 137 7.99 -7.89 -13.14
CA ALA A 137 9.26 -8.51 -12.79
C ALA A 137 9.19 -9.17 -11.41
N THR A 138 9.83 -10.33 -11.28
CA THR A 138 10.00 -11.04 -10.02
C THR A 138 11.48 -11.04 -9.65
N ILE A 139 11.80 -10.57 -8.45
CA ILE A 139 13.17 -10.54 -7.92
C ILE A 139 13.27 -11.61 -6.82
N SER A 140 14.25 -12.50 -6.94
CA SER A 140 14.58 -13.52 -5.94
C SER A 140 15.97 -13.26 -5.37
N VAL A 141 16.10 -13.36 -4.04
CA VAL A 141 17.36 -13.16 -3.32
C VAL A 141 17.64 -14.40 -2.48
N GLU A 142 18.81 -15.01 -2.66
CA GLU A 142 19.24 -16.21 -1.95
C GLU A 142 20.66 -16.06 -1.40
N ILE A 143 20.89 -16.53 -0.17
CA ILE A 143 22.23 -16.65 0.40
C ILE A 143 22.81 -18.00 -0.03
N ILE A 144 23.75 -17.97 -0.98
CA ILE A 144 24.33 -19.20 -1.55
C ILE A 144 25.34 -19.85 -0.60
N HIS A 145 26.04 -19.05 0.21
CA HIS A 145 27.02 -19.53 1.18
C HIS A 145 27.08 -18.65 2.43
N GLY A 146 27.24 -19.30 3.58
CA GLY A 146 27.36 -18.64 4.87
C GLY A 146 26.01 -18.30 5.51
N TRP A 147 26.10 -17.66 6.67
CA TRP A 147 24.94 -17.19 7.43
C TRP A 147 24.82 -15.69 7.23
N TRP A 148 23.61 -15.15 7.37
CA TRP A 148 23.45 -13.71 7.42
C TRP A 148 24.27 -13.16 8.60
N PRO A 149 25.24 -12.26 8.38
CA PRO A 149 26.13 -11.85 9.45
C PRO A 149 25.37 -11.07 10.53
N ASP A 150 25.65 -11.39 11.80
CA ASP A 150 25.01 -10.75 12.94
C ASP A 150 25.19 -9.22 12.89
N GLY A 151 24.08 -8.49 13.02
CA GLY A 151 24.06 -7.02 12.96
C GLY A 151 23.94 -6.42 11.56
N PHE A 152 23.92 -7.23 10.50
CA PHE A 152 23.63 -6.76 9.14
C PHE A 152 22.16 -6.94 8.81
N HIS A 153 21.63 -6.08 7.95
CA HIS A 153 20.26 -6.16 7.43
C HIS A 153 20.31 -5.85 5.94
N GLY A 154 19.63 -6.68 5.16
CA GLY A 154 19.35 -6.47 3.76
C GLY A 154 18.17 -5.51 3.64
N HIS A 155 18.37 -4.45 2.87
CA HIS A 155 17.35 -3.54 2.42
C HIS A 155 17.37 -3.57 0.89
N PHE A 156 16.33 -4.14 0.28
CA PHE A 156 16.16 -4.17 -1.16
C PHE A 156 14.99 -3.29 -1.51
N ALA A 157 15.22 -2.32 -2.38
CA ALA A 157 14.19 -1.47 -2.89
C ALA A 157 14.29 -1.36 -4.41
N ALA A 158 13.14 -1.26 -5.06
CA ALA A 158 13.05 -0.95 -6.47
C ALA A 158 12.59 0.50 -6.64
N ARG A 159 13.04 1.12 -7.73
CA ARG A 159 12.61 2.46 -8.12
C ARG A 159 12.24 2.44 -9.59
N THR A 160 11.15 3.10 -9.94
CA THR A 160 10.88 3.39 -11.34
C THR A 160 11.81 4.53 -11.77
N ALA A 161 12.40 4.46 -12.98
CA ALA A 161 13.46 5.39 -13.40
C ALA A 161 13.02 6.87 -13.40
N ARG A 162 11.72 7.13 -13.43
CA ARG A 162 11.12 8.45 -13.62
C ARG A 162 10.50 9.03 -12.35
N ILE A 163 10.42 8.26 -11.27
CA ILE A 163 9.78 8.69 -10.03
C ILE A 163 10.75 8.49 -8.86
N ASP A 164 10.91 9.55 -8.07
CA ASP A 164 11.82 9.58 -6.93
C ASP A 164 11.14 9.00 -5.67
N LYS A 165 10.60 7.79 -5.80
CA LYS A 165 10.07 7.00 -4.71
C LYS A 165 10.52 5.55 -4.83
N GLU A 166 10.87 4.98 -3.70
CA GLU A 166 11.35 3.61 -3.59
C GLU A 166 10.24 2.70 -3.06
N VAL A 167 10.09 1.53 -3.69
CA VAL A 167 9.25 0.44 -3.22
C VAL A 167 10.17 -0.54 -2.52
N VAL A 168 10.00 -0.70 -1.20
CA VAL A 168 10.79 -1.65 -0.41
C VAL A 168 10.27 -3.05 -0.68
N LEU A 169 11.17 -3.91 -1.17
CA LEU A 169 10.92 -5.32 -1.48
C LEU A 169 11.31 -6.23 -0.33
N LEU A 170 12.34 -5.83 0.43
CA LEU A 170 12.79 -6.56 1.60
C LEU A 170 13.40 -5.56 2.58
N ASP A 171 12.97 -5.60 3.83
CA ASP A 171 13.68 -4.98 4.95
C ASP A 171 13.79 -5.98 6.10
N SER A 172 14.95 -6.61 6.20
CA SER A 172 15.24 -7.62 7.22
C SER A 172 15.42 -7.07 8.65
N ARG A 173 15.22 -5.76 8.87
CA ARG A 173 15.10 -5.21 10.22
C ARG A 173 13.75 -5.49 10.87
N GLY A 174 12.71 -5.80 10.08
CA GLY A 174 11.39 -6.19 10.58
C GLY A 174 11.35 -7.67 11.00
N GLU A 175 10.69 -7.99 12.11
CA GLU A 175 10.47 -9.38 12.50
C GLU A 175 9.59 -10.10 11.47
N GLY A 176 10.18 -11.04 10.73
CA GLY A 176 9.48 -11.92 9.78
C GLY A 176 9.58 -11.46 8.32
N CYS A 177 10.55 -11.97 7.57
CA CYS A 177 10.67 -11.69 6.13
C CYS A 177 10.99 -12.95 5.32
N LEU A 178 9.97 -13.49 4.69
CA LEU A 178 10.04 -14.16 3.39
C LEU A 178 8.78 -13.76 2.63
N LEU A 179 8.87 -12.77 1.72
CA LEU A 179 7.77 -12.46 0.79
C LEU A 179 8.33 -12.12 -0.58
N LEU A 180 7.72 -12.70 -1.62
CA LEU A 180 7.89 -12.28 -3.01
C LEU A 180 7.33 -10.85 -3.15
N GLY A 181 8.15 -9.94 -3.68
CA GLY A 181 7.70 -8.63 -4.12
C GLY A 181 7.51 -8.62 -5.64
N THR A 182 6.31 -8.27 -6.09
CA THR A 182 6.05 -7.97 -7.50
C THR A 182 6.18 -6.46 -7.70
N VAL A 183 7.02 -6.06 -8.65
CA VAL A 183 7.17 -4.66 -9.04
C VAL A 183 6.87 -4.53 -10.52
N ALA A 184 6.08 -3.52 -10.86
CA ALA A 184 5.93 -3.07 -12.22
C ALA A 184 7.12 -2.17 -12.58
N GLU A 185 7.93 -2.59 -13.55
CA GLU A 185 9.04 -1.77 -14.07
C GLU A 185 8.65 -1.08 -15.38
N ASP A 186 9.16 0.13 -15.61
CA ASP A 186 9.01 0.89 -16.87
C ASP A 186 9.99 0.32 -17.92
N GLU A 187 9.51 0.02 -19.13
CA GLU A 187 10.42 -0.36 -20.22
C GLU A 187 11.26 0.86 -20.65
N LYS A 188 12.58 0.74 -20.50
CA LYS A 188 13.52 1.71 -21.11
C LYS A 188 13.39 1.62 -22.64
N LYS A 189 12.85 2.68 -23.25
CA LYS A 189 12.96 2.91 -24.69
C LYS A 189 14.30 3.54 -25.05
#